data_AF-A0A182F8F1-F1
#
_entry.id   AF-A0A182F8F1-F1
#
_cell.length_a   1.000
_cell.length_b   1.000
_cell.length_c   1.000
_cell.angle_alpha   90.00
_cell.angle_beta   90.00
_cell.angle_gamma   90.00
#
_symmetry.space_group_name_H-M   'P 1'
#
loop_
_entity.id
_entity.type
_entity.pdbx_description
1 polymer ?
#
loop_
_entity_poly.entity_id
_entity_poly.type
_entity_poly.pdbx_seq_one_letter_code
_entity_poly.pdbx_strand_id
1 'polypeptide(L)'
;MTGSNQMLNSTKQVNKVKPNVNRQPPDNLISPSTYNRPPETEPSPYAGYQLAYEVKKLMPTSRGSGSGAQSQNGVTLQAGIADDQSKDFDFEKTEMKYDSTGMFHWSPAKSLEECILDRNQAAMTVLNGHVVVCLFADPDSPLIGLRNLVMPLRASNFHYHELKHVVIVGSVEYIRREWKMLQNLPKISVLNGSPLSRADLRAVNVNLCDMCCILSAKVPSNDDPTLADKEAILASLNIKAMTFDDTIGVLSQRGSEQDNLTPVGSPIVLQRRGSVYGANVPMITELVNDSNVQFLDQDDDDDPDTELYLTQPFACGTAFAVSVLDSLMSTTYFNQNALTLIRSLITGGATPELELILAEGAGLRGGYSTPESLSNRDRCRVGQISLYDGPLAQFGEAGKYGDLFVAALKSYGMLCIGLYRFRDTSSSCDASSKRYVITNPPDDFSLLPTDQVFVLMQFDPGLEYKPATVRGPSGGGRNQNSQAAGVGGGGSNKDDNS
;
A
#
# COMPACT_ATOMS: atom_id res chain seq x y z
N MET A 1 3.02 44.96 66.92
CA MET A 1 3.67 43.80 66.30
C MET A 1 2.78 43.32 65.17
N THR A 2 3.32 43.26 63.94
CA THR A 2 2.92 42.41 62.79
C THR A 2 1.42 42.36 62.45
N GLY A 3 0.90 42.90 61.34
CA GLY A 3 1.47 43.00 60.00
C GLY A 3 0.57 42.22 59.04
N SER A 4 -0.45 42.90 58.48
CA SER A 4 -1.42 42.36 57.53
C SER A 4 -0.85 42.41 56.11
N ASN A 5 -0.75 41.27 55.41
CA ASN A 5 -0.34 41.21 54.01
C ASN A 5 -1.56 40.89 53.12
N GLN A 6 -2.06 41.91 52.42
CA GLN A 6 -2.84 41.78 51.19
C GLN A 6 -1.87 41.93 50.01
N MET A 7 -1.77 40.92 49.15
CA MET A 7 -1.05 41.03 47.88
C MET A 7 -1.94 41.71 46.82
N LEU A 8 -1.45 42.84 46.32
CA LEU A 8 -2.03 43.64 45.25
C LEU A 8 -1.64 43.10 43.86
N ASN A 9 -2.63 43.13 42.96
CA ASN A 9 -2.50 43.01 41.50
C ASN A 9 -1.45 43.98 40.93
N SER A 10 -0.61 43.51 40.02
CA SER A 10 0.23 44.38 39.17
C SER A 10 0.14 43.96 37.70
N THR A 11 -0.65 44.73 36.95
CA THR A 11 -0.74 44.69 35.49
C THR A 11 0.41 45.53 34.91
N LYS A 12 1.38 44.92 34.22
CA LYS A 12 2.41 45.64 33.46
C LYS A 12 2.04 45.66 31.96
N GLN A 13 1.69 46.85 31.47
CA GLN A 13 1.64 47.16 30.04
C GLN A 13 3.07 47.34 29.50
N VAL A 14 3.39 46.73 28.35
CA VAL A 14 4.65 46.97 27.62
C VAL A 14 4.32 47.51 26.22
N ASN A 15 4.86 48.70 25.93
CA ASN A 15 4.69 49.45 24.70
C ASN A 15 5.33 48.75 23.48
N LYS A 16 4.60 48.74 22.35
CA LYS A 16 5.09 48.32 21.03
C LYS A 16 5.99 49.41 20.42
N VAL A 17 7.22 49.06 20.03
CA VAL A 17 8.08 49.89 19.18
C VAL A 17 8.50 49.06 17.96
N LYS A 18 8.16 49.53 16.76
CA LYS A 18 8.56 48.94 15.46
C LYS A 18 9.97 49.42 15.09
N PRO A 19 10.88 48.57 14.58
CA PRO A 19 12.08 49.04 13.91
C PRO A 19 11.81 49.29 12.42
N ASN A 20 12.20 50.48 11.96
CA ASN A 20 12.08 50.98 10.59
C ASN A 20 13.46 50.83 9.91
N VAL A 21 13.51 50.22 8.73
CA VAL A 21 14.73 50.04 7.93
C VAL A 21 15.00 51.32 7.15
N ASN A 22 16.23 51.86 7.20
CA ASN A 22 16.65 52.93 6.31
C ASN A 22 18.09 52.70 5.83
N ARG A 23 18.27 52.53 4.52
CA ARG A 23 19.54 52.27 3.82
C ARG A 23 19.93 53.55 3.07
N GLN A 24 21.19 53.99 3.16
CA GLN A 24 21.76 55.05 2.32
C GLN A 24 22.88 54.49 1.39
N PRO A 25 23.04 55.00 0.15
CA PRO A 25 24.05 54.59 -0.85
C PRO A 25 25.24 55.60 -0.88
N PRO A 26 26.21 55.63 -1.84
CA PRO A 26 26.61 54.70 -2.93
C PRO A 26 28.15 54.40 -2.97
N ASP A 27 28.63 53.57 -3.91
CA ASP A 27 29.70 53.98 -4.86
C ASP A 27 29.91 53.00 -6.03
N ASN A 28 30.13 53.58 -7.21
CA ASN A 28 30.25 52.96 -8.54
C ASN A 28 31.54 52.14 -8.71
N LEU A 29 31.48 51.06 -9.51
CA LEU A 29 32.51 50.73 -10.52
C LEU A 29 31.97 49.70 -11.54
N ILE A 30 32.39 49.92 -12.78
CA ILE A 30 31.82 49.52 -14.07
C ILE A 30 32.16 48.07 -14.45
N SER A 31 31.24 47.37 -15.13
CA SER A 31 31.54 46.12 -15.87
C SER A 31 31.17 46.32 -17.36
N PRO A 32 32.07 46.00 -18.31
CA PRO A 32 31.82 46.19 -19.73
C PRO A 32 31.02 45.02 -20.34
N SER A 33 30.30 45.37 -21.40
CA SER A 33 29.25 44.60 -22.05
C SER A 33 29.74 43.53 -23.05
N THR A 34 28.86 42.55 -23.28
CA THR A 34 28.54 41.89 -24.57
C THR A 34 29.57 40.93 -25.15
N TYR A 35 29.20 39.65 -25.32
CA TYR A 35 29.02 39.01 -26.64
C TYR A 35 28.34 37.63 -26.52
N ASN A 36 27.38 37.42 -27.42
CA ASN A 36 26.79 36.16 -27.92
C ASN A 36 25.74 35.36 -27.11
N ARG A 37 24.50 35.61 -27.52
CA ARG A 37 23.28 34.80 -27.35
C ARG A 37 23.15 33.78 -28.51
N PRO A 38 22.62 32.57 -28.24
CA PRO A 38 21.71 31.87 -29.15
C PRO A 38 20.26 31.85 -28.57
N PRO A 39 19.21 31.79 -29.40
CA PRO A 39 17.83 31.92 -28.93
C PRO A 39 17.24 30.58 -28.49
N GLU A 40 16.81 30.47 -27.23
CA GLU A 40 15.86 29.44 -26.79
C GLU A 40 14.44 29.99 -26.89
N THR A 41 13.59 29.22 -27.55
CA THR A 41 12.15 29.40 -27.70
C THR A 41 11.44 29.14 -26.37
N GLU A 42 10.84 30.16 -25.78
CA GLU A 42 9.92 29.98 -24.64
C GLU A 42 8.56 29.45 -25.10
N PRO A 43 7.93 28.51 -24.38
CA PRO A 43 6.58 28.06 -24.66
C PRO A 43 5.55 29.13 -24.24
N SER A 44 4.62 29.44 -25.15
CA SER A 44 3.55 30.42 -24.96
C SER A 44 2.51 29.95 -23.92
N PRO A 45 2.04 30.82 -23.01
CA PRO A 45 1.06 30.50 -21.94
C PRO A 45 -0.36 30.17 -22.45
N TYR A 46 -0.56 30.05 -23.77
CA TYR A 46 -1.86 29.73 -24.38
C TYR A 46 -2.06 28.24 -24.73
N ALA A 47 -1.03 27.38 -24.58
CA ALA A 47 -1.13 25.96 -24.91
C ALA A 47 -2.21 25.21 -24.10
N GLY A 48 -2.48 25.63 -22.86
CA GLY A 48 -3.50 25.02 -22.00
C GLY A 48 -4.95 25.21 -22.49
N TYR A 49 -5.23 26.25 -23.26
CA TYR A 49 -6.59 26.51 -23.77
C TYR A 49 -6.95 25.66 -25.00
N GLN A 50 -5.95 25.16 -25.74
CA GLN A 50 -6.19 24.31 -26.91
C GLN A 50 -6.58 22.88 -26.52
N LEU A 51 -5.96 22.31 -25.48
CA LEU A 51 -6.33 20.99 -24.94
C LEU A 51 -7.79 20.96 -24.40
N ALA A 52 -8.25 22.04 -23.78
CA ALA A 52 -9.62 22.15 -23.28
C ALA A 52 -10.69 22.14 -24.41
N TYR A 53 -10.32 22.54 -25.63
CA TYR A 53 -11.21 22.49 -26.79
C TYR A 53 -11.29 21.09 -27.43
N GLU A 54 -10.24 20.29 -27.33
CA GLU A 54 -10.20 18.93 -27.89
C GLU A 54 -10.99 17.92 -27.06
N VAL A 55 -11.03 18.08 -25.73
CA VAL A 55 -11.82 17.21 -24.83
C VAL A 55 -13.34 17.35 -25.07
N LYS A 56 -13.81 18.52 -25.50
CA LYS A 56 -15.23 18.75 -25.84
C LYS A 56 -15.70 18.01 -27.09
N LYS A 57 -14.80 17.57 -27.98
CA LYS A 57 -15.15 16.86 -29.21
C LYS A 57 -15.35 15.36 -29.04
N LEU A 58 -14.97 14.80 -27.88
CA LEU A 58 -14.97 13.35 -27.63
C LEU A 58 -16.09 12.87 -26.69
N MET A 59 -17.10 13.69 -26.40
CA MET A 59 -18.27 13.25 -25.62
C MET A 59 -19.42 12.77 -26.52
N PRO A 60 -19.95 11.55 -26.33
CA PRO A 60 -21.26 11.17 -26.86
C PRO A 60 -22.34 11.91 -26.06
N THR A 61 -23.05 12.85 -26.70
CA THR A 61 -24.28 13.42 -26.15
C THR A 61 -25.38 12.37 -26.16
N SER A 62 -25.77 11.87 -24.99
CA SER A 62 -26.97 11.05 -24.80
C SER A 62 -28.23 11.90 -25.06
N ARG A 63 -28.79 11.80 -26.26
CA ARG A 63 -30.15 12.30 -26.56
C ARG A 63 -31.16 11.23 -26.18
N GLY A 64 -32.02 11.56 -25.21
CA GLY A 64 -33.19 10.75 -24.86
C GLY A 64 -34.18 10.64 -26.02
N SER A 65 -34.65 9.43 -26.28
CA SER A 65 -35.68 9.15 -27.28
C SER A 65 -37.06 9.10 -26.61
N GLY A 66 -37.78 10.22 -26.70
CA GLY A 66 -39.23 10.27 -26.60
C GLY A 66 -39.90 9.86 -27.93
N SER A 67 -41.10 9.31 -27.80
CA SER A 67 -42.04 8.82 -28.82
C SER A 67 -42.39 9.78 -29.97
N GLY A 68 -42.67 9.24 -31.17
CA GLY A 68 -43.59 9.86 -32.15
C GLY A 68 -43.37 9.58 -33.65
N ALA A 69 -44.21 8.72 -34.23
CA ALA A 69 -44.87 8.71 -35.55
C ALA A 69 -44.13 9.02 -36.90
N GLN A 70 -44.26 8.04 -37.82
CA GLN A 70 -44.51 8.06 -39.29
C GLN A 70 -44.00 9.21 -40.20
N SER A 71 -43.27 8.85 -41.27
CA SER A 71 -43.73 9.04 -42.67
C SER A 71 -42.84 8.32 -43.70
N GLN A 72 -43.47 7.96 -44.83
CA GLN A 72 -42.96 7.27 -46.02
C GLN A 72 -42.05 8.16 -46.89
N ASN A 73 -40.92 7.61 -47.37
CA ASN A 73 -40.59 7.52 -48.80
C ASN A 73 -39.22 6.87 -49.01
N GLY A 74 -39.17 5.90 -49.92
CA GLY A 74 -38.02 5.06 -50.19
C GLY A 74 -36.94 5.74 -51.04
N VAL A 75 -35.69 5.54 -50.62
CA VAL A 75 -34.52 5.42 -51.51
C VAL A 75 -33.62 4.37 -50.86
N THR A 76 -33.50 3.22 -51.53
CA THR A 76 -32.56 2.15 -51.21
C THR A 76 -31.15 2.57 -51.65
N LEU A 77 -30.26 2.80 -50.69
CA LEU A 77 -28.82 2.88 -50.94
C LEU A 77 -28.16 1.58 -50.46
N GLN A 78 -27.41 1.01 -51.39
CA GLN A 78 -26.84 -0.32 -51.41
C GLN A 78 -25.75 -0.46 -50.33
N ALA A 79 -25.96 -1.37 -49.37
CA ALA A 79 -24.98 -1.74 -48.37
C ALA A 79 -23.81 -2.49 -49.03
N GLY A 80 -22.66 -1.84 -49.09
CA GLY A 80 -21.40 -2.41 -49.57
C GLY A 80 -20.37 -2.43 -48.45
N ILE A 81 -20.05 -3.64 -47.99
CA ILE A 81 -18.73 -4.08 -47.50
C ILE A 81 -18.15 -3.24 -46.34
N ALA A 82 -18.63 -3.46 -45.11
CA ALA A 82 -17.90 -3.09 -43.90
C ALA A 82 -18.28 -3.91 -42.65
N ASP A 83 -18.76 -5.15 -42.83
CA ASP A 83 -19.32 -5.94 -41.71
C ASP A 83 -18.47 -7.17 -41.33
N ASP A 84 -17.18 -7.16 -41.65
CA ASP A 84 -16.28 -8.30 -41.40
C ASP A 84 -15.03 -7.96 -40.58
N GLN A 85 -15.03 -6.82 -39.87
CA GLN A 85 -13.96 -6.45 -38.92
C GLN A 85 -14.43 -6.38 -37.46
N SER A 86 -15.64 -6.83 -37.15
CA SER A 86 -16.20 -6.79 -35.79
C SER A 86 -16.09 -8.12 -35.03
N LYS A 87 -15.35 -9.12 -35.56
CA LYS A 87 -15.28 -10.47 -34.96
C LYS A 87 -13.96 -10.88 -34.28
N ASP A 88 -12.97 -10.00 -34.20
CA ASP A 88 -11.70 -10.27 -33.48
C ASP A 88 -11.39 -9.22 -32.37
N PHE A 89 -12.40 -8.59 -31.78
CA PHE A 89 -12.23 -7.95 -30.47
C PHE A 89 -12.58 -8.98 -29.39
N ASP A 90 -11.55 -9.65 -28.86
CA ASP A 90 -11.62 -10.49 -27.65
C ASP A 90 -12.23 -9.68 -26.50
N PHE A 91 -13.56 -9.76 -26.33
CA PHE A 91 -14.31 -9.09 -25.26
C PHE A 91 -13.88 -9.59 -23.86
N GLU A 92 -13.18 -10.73 -23.79
CA GLU A 92 -12.58 -11.29 -22.57
C GLU A 92 -11.28 -10.56 -22.13
N LYS A 93 -10.69 -9.68 -22.96
CA LYS A 93 -9.43 -8.98 -22.63
C LYS A 93 -9.58 -7.54 -22.14
N THR A 94 -10.76 -6.93 -22.22
CA THR A 94 -10.98 -5.51 -21.85
C THR A 94 -11.66 -5.34 -20.50
N GLU A 95 -11.28 -6.12 -19.49
CA GLU A 95 -11.64 -5.76 -18.10
C GLU A 95 -10.82 -4.55 -17.65
N MET A 96 -11.50 -3.51 -17.17
CA MET A 96 -10.85 -2.37 -16.52
C MET A 96 -10.27 -2.85 -15.18
N LYS A 97 -8.96 -3.11 -15.16
CA LYS A 97 -8.22 -3.57 -13.96
C LYS A 97 -7.59 -2.42 -13.17
N TYR A 98 -7.38 -1.28 -13.83
CA TYR A 98 -6.67 -0.12 -13.30
C TYR A 98 -7.53 1.13 -13.44
N ASP A 99 -7.15 2.16 -12.71
CA ASP A 99 -7.75 3.48 -12.85
C ASP A 99 -7.35 4.14 -14.19
N SER A 100 -7.97 5.27 -14.53
CA SER A 100 -7.70 6.00 -15.76
C SER A 100 -6.23 6.41 -15.94
N THR A 101 -5.48 6.58 -14.86
CA THR A 101 -4.05 6.95 -14.91
C THR A 101 -3.11 5.74 -14.95
N GLY A 102 -3.59 4.54 -14.60
CA GLY A 102 -2.77 3.33 -14.47
C GLY A 102 -1.97 3.24 -13.17
N MET A 103 -2.20 4.13 -12.20
CA MET A 103 -1.40 4.24 -10.97
C MET A 103 -1.92 3.34 -9.84
N PHE A 104 -3.20 2.95 -9.89
CA PHE A 104 -3.85 2.16 -8.85
C PHE A 104 -4.72 1.04 -9.45
N HIS A 105 -4.88 -0.03 -8.69
CA HIS A 105 -5.87 -1.05 -9.01
C HIS A 105 -7.28 -0.49 -8.82
N TRP A 106 -8.15 -0.86 -9.74
CA TRP A 106 -9.53 -0.41 -9.75
C TRP A 106 -10.47 -1.60 -9.84
N SER A 107 -11.64 -1.46 -9.21
CA SER A 107 -12.76 -2.38 -9.36
C SER A 107 -14.07 -1.63 -9.58
N PRO A 108 -15.07 -2.29 -10.18
CA PRO A 108 -16.43 -1.79 -10.19
C PRO A 108 -16.90 -1.40 -8.78
N ALA A 109 -17.75 -0.39 -8.69
CA ALA A 109 -18.25 0.10 -7.41
C ALA A 109 -19.02 -1.00 -6.69
N LYS A 110 -18.52 -1.40 -5.52
CA LYS A 110 -19.18 -2.39 -4.65
C LYS A 110 -20.09 -1.68 -3.65
N SER A 111 -21.25 -2.27 -3.40
CA SER A 111 -22.10 -1.82 -2.30
C SER A 111 -21.42 -2.12 -0.96
N LEU A 112 -21.69 -1.29 0.05
CA LEU A 112 -21.16 -1.52 1.40
C LEU A 112 -21.68 -2.86 1.96
N GLU A 113 -22.93 -3.20 1.67
CA GLU A 113 -23.62 -4.39 2.19
C GLU A 113 -22.93 -5.69 1.75
N GLU A 114 -22.42 -5.74 0.52
CA GLU A 114 -21.65 -6.89 0.02
C GLU A 114 -20.28 -7.05 0.70
N CYS A 115 -19.75 -5.98 1.30
CA CYS A 115 -18.44 -5.98 1.94
C CYS A 115 -18.53 -6.15 3.45
N ILE A 116 -19.72 -6.06 4.04
CA ILE A 116 -19.94 -6.31 5.47
C ILE A 116 -19.88 -7.81 5.72
N LEU A 117 -19.03 -8.19 6.67
CA LEU A 117 -18.93 -9.54 7.19
C LEU A 117 -19.57 -9.58 8.58
N ASP A 118 -20.35 -10.62 8.83
CA ASP A 118 -20.70 -11.00 10.19
C ASP A 118 -19.51 -11.69 10.88
N ARG A 119 -19.49 -11.70 12.21
CA ARG A 119 -18.45 -12.40 13.00
C ARG A 119 -18.23 -13.85 12.56
N ASN A 120 -19.31 -14.58 12.30
CA ASN A 120 -19.22 -15.98 11.87
C ASN A 120 -18.68 -16.11 10.44
N GLN A 121 -19.06 -15.19 9.54
CA GLN A 121 -18.56 -15.17 8.17
C GLN A 121 -17.07 -14.81 8.13
N ALA A 122 -16.65 -13.85 8.95
CA ALA A 122 -15.24 -13.50 9.14
C ALA A 122 -14.44 -14.71 9.65
N ALA A 123 -14.95 -15.43 10.66
CA ALA A 123 -14.28 -16.63 11.18
C ALA A 123 -14.20 -17.78 10.17
N MET A 124 -15.18 -17.91 9.27
CA MET A 124 -15.14 -18.88 8.16
C MET A 124 -14.19 -18.45 7.03
N THR A 125 -13.91 -17.15 6.91
CA THR A 125 -12.98 -16.61 5.92
C THR A 125 -11.57 -16.74 6.47
N VAL A 126 -10.78 -17.68 5.93
CA VAL A 126 -9.39 -17.86 6.34
C VAL A 126 -8.54 -16.70 5.82
N LEU A 127 -8.43 -15.64 6.62
CA LEU A 127 -7.62 -14.47 6.35
C LEU A 127 -6.19 -14.69 6.87
N ASN A 128 -5.20 -14.59 5.97
CA ASN A 128 -3.78 -14.68 6.31
C ASN A 128 -3.01 -13.63 5.52
N GLY A 129 -2.06 -12.96 6.17
CA GLY A 129 -1.25 -11.91 5.55
C GLY A 129 -2.09 -10.73 5.06
N HIS A 130 -3.00 -10.28 5.92
CA HIS A 130 -3.95 -9.19 5.66
C HIS A 130 -3.68 -8.00 6.58
N VAL A 131 -4.25 -6.84 6.28
CA VAL A 131 -4.17 -5.64 7.13
C VAL A 131 -5.48 -5.48 7.88
N VAL A 132 -5.39 -5.37 9.21
CA VAL A 132 -6.54 -5.07 10.07
C VAL A 132 -6.52 -3.60 10.40
N VAL A 133 -7.62 -2.89 10.18
CA VAL A 133 -7.79 -1.48 10.55
C VAL A 133 -8.82 -1.39 11.66
N CYS A 134 -8.34 -1.19 12.88
CA CYS A 134 -9.14 -0.96 14.08
C CYS A 134 -9.52 0.52 14.14
N LEU A 135 -10.80 0.82 13.90
CA LEU A 135 -11.29 2.18 13.78
C LEU A 135 -12.18 2.57 14.98
N PHE A 136 -11.73 3.56 15.73
CA PHE A 136 -12.51 4.20 16.79
C PHE A 136 -13.21 5.44 16.26
N ALA A 137 -14.50 5.31 15.95
CA ALA A 137 -15.29 6.40 15.43
C ALA A 137 -16.77 6.27 15.82
N ASP A 138 -17.36 7.39 16.21
CA ASP A 138 -18.80 7.51 16.41
C ASP A 138 -19.47 7.95 15.09
N PRO A 139 -20.79 7.73 14.89
CA PRO A 139 -21.46 8.03 13.63
C PRO A 139 -21.36 9.49 13.16
N ASP A 140 -21.17 10.41 14.10
CA ASP A 140 -21.02 11.86 13.92
C ASP A 140 -19.57 12.35 13.94
N SER A 141 -18.59 11.46 14.18
CA SER A 141 -17.17 11.81 14.19
C SER A 141 -16.70 12.41 12.84
N PRO A 142 -15.66 13.25 12.84
CA PRO A 142 -15.05 13.76 11.62
C PRO A 142 -14.50 12.62 10.74
N LEU A 143 -14.47 12.84 9.43
CA LEU A 143 -13.94 11.85 8.49
C LEU A 143 -12.41 11.87 8.53
N ILE A 144 -11.79 10.72 8.76
CA ILE A 144 -10.33 10.56 8.69
C ILE A 144 -9.89 10.59 7.23
N GLY A 145 -10.68 10.00 6.33
CA GLY A 145 -10.30 9.81 4.95
C GLY A 145 -9.47 8.53 4.75
N LEU A 146 -10.05 7.38 5.11
CA LEU A 146 -9.51 6.02 4.96
C LEU A 146 -8.99 5.72 3.56
N ARG A 147 -9.49 6.42 2.55
CA ARG A 147 -8.95 6.39 1.19
C ARG A 147 -7.43 6.62 1.15
N ASN A 148 -6.91 7.54 1.96
CA ASN A 148 -5.48 7.86 1.99
C ASN A 148 -4.63 6.72 2.57
N LEU A 149 -5.24 5.84 3.38
CA LEU A 149 -4.59 4.63 3.88
C LEU A 149 -4.67 3.49 2.85
N VAL A 150 -5.85 3.26 2.25
CA VAL A 150 -6.07 2.11 1.37
C VAL A 150 -5.47 2.31 -0.03
N MET A 151 -5.46 3.53 -0.55
CA MET A 151 -4.99 3.83 -1.90
C MET A 151 -3.51 3.44 -2.13
N PRO A 152 -2.55 3.78 -1.27
CA PRO A 152 -1.16 3.31 -1.41
C PRO A 152 -1.04 1.78 -1.37
N LEU A 153 -1.86 1.10 -0.56
CA LEU A 153 -1.92 -0.37 -0.49
C LEU A 153 -2.55 -1.02 -1.73
N ARG A 154 -2.99 -0.22 -2.71
CA ARG A 154 -3.57 -0.64 -3.99
C ARG A 154 -2.80 -0.11 -5.19
N ALA A 155 -1.60 0.42 -4.98
CA ALA A 155 -0.75 0.90 -6.06
C ALA A 155 -0.50 -0.20 -7.13
N SER A 156 -0.40 0.22 -8.38
CA SER A 156 -0.32 -0.66 -9.55
C SER A 156 1.05 -1.33 -9.76
N ASN A 157 2.06 -0.91 -8.96
CA ASN A 157 3.39 -1.52 -8.84
C ASN A 157 3.40 -2.77 -7.93
N PHE A 158 2.23 -3.19 -7.42
CA PHE A 158 2.02 -4.54 -6.88
C PHE A 158 1.25 -5.39 -7.87
N HIS A 159 1.42 -6.70 -7.82
CA HIS A 159 0.51 -7.60 -8.54
C HIS A 159 -0.78 -7.80 -7.76
N TYR A 160 -1.87 -8.09 -8.47
CA TYR A 160 -3.18 -8.29 -7.85
C TYR A 160 -3.17 -9.38 -6.76
N HIS A 161 -2.38 -10.45 -6.94
CA HIS A 161 -2.25 -11.51 -5.94
C HIS A 161 -1.43 -11.10 -4.71
N GLU A 162 -0.48 -10.16 -4.85
CA GLU A 162 0.32 -9.61 -3.75
C GLU A 162 -0.46 -8.60 -2.89
N LEU A 163 -1.55 -8.03 -3.43
CA LEU A 163 -2.37 -7.06 -2.70
C LEU A 163 -2.93 -7.67 -1.41
N LYS A 164 -2.62 -7.00 -0.30
CA LYS A 164 -3.10 -7.35 1.04
C LYS A 164 -4.59 -7.04 1.16
N HIS A 165 -5.36 -8.00 1.64
CA HIS A 165 -6.76 -7.78 1.97
C HIS A 165 -6.86 -6.83 3.16
N VAL A 166 -7.73 -5.82 3.10
CA VAL A 166 -7.91 -4.84 4.18
C VAL A 166 -9.23 -5.12 4.88
N VAL A 167 -9.19 -5.39 6.18
CA VAL A 167 -10.37 -5.63 7.02
C VAL A 167 -10.53 -4.47 7.99
N ILE A 168 -11.60 -3.70 7.84
CA ILE A 168 -11.90 -2.57 8.72
C ILE A 168 -12.84 -3.06 9.83
N VAL A 169 -12.42 -2.94 11.08
CA VAL A 169 -13.21 -3.28 12.27
C VAL A 169 -13.67 -1.98 12.92
N GLY A 170 -14.98 -1.73 12.92
CA GLY A 170 -15.54 -0.53 13.52
C GLY A 170 -17.03 -0.33 13.23
N SER A 171 -17.54 0.86 13.54
CA SER A 171 -18.94 1.21 13.30
C SER A 171 -19.24 1.34 11.80
N VAL A 172 -20.18 0.51 11.33
CA VAL A 172 -20.67 0.56 9.93
C VAL A 172 -21.29 1.91 9.58
N GLU A 173 -21.92 2.59 10.54
CA GLU A 173 -22.55 3.90 10.32
C GLU A 173 -21.52 4.96 9.94
N TYR A 174 -20.37 4.97 10.61
CA TYR A 174 -19.25 5.83 10.25
C TYR A 174 -18.68 5.47 8.87
N ILE A 175 -18.39 4.19 8.65
CA ILE A 175 -17.78 3.69 7.41
C ILE A 175 -18.67 3.98 6.20
N ARG A 176 -20.00 3.95 6.36
CA ARG A 176 -20.97 4.30 5.31
C ARG A 176 -20.76 5.72 4.76
N ARG A 177 -20.34 6.67 5.59
CA ARG A 177 -20.04 8.05 5.17
C ARG A 177 -18.76 8.13 4.32
N GLU A 178 -17.78 7.27 4.58
CA GLU A 178 -16.52 7.22 3.83
C GLU A 178 -16.56 6.28 2.61
N TRP A 179 -17.51 5.33 2.57
CA TRP A 179 -17.52 4.22 1.61
C TRP A 179 -17.49 4.66 0.14
N LYS A 180 -18.10 5.80 -0.18
CA LYS A 180 -18.08 6.37 -1.55
C LYS A 180 -16.66 6.56 -2.08
N MET A 181 -15.69 6.81 -1.19
CA MET A 181 -14.27 7.00 -1.53
C MET A 181 -13.48 5.68 -1.60
N LEU A 182 -14.05 4.57 -1.15
CA LEU A 182 -13.42 3.24 -1.08
C LEU A 182 -14.03 2.21 -2.04
N GLN A 183 -15.28 2.39 -2.47
CA GLN A 183 -16.06 1.41 -3.25
C GLN A 183 -15.40 0.90 -4.55
N ASN A 184 -14.44 1.66 -5.09
CA ASN A 184 -13.72 1.34 -6.32
C ASN A 184 -12.37 0.63 -6.10
N LEU A 185 -12.02 0.33 -4.85
CA LEU A 185 -10.77 -0.33 -4.49
C LEU A 185 -11.03 -1.81 -4.17
N PRO A 186 -10.20 -2.74 -4.68
CA PRO A 186 -10.43 -4.17 -4.48
C PRO A 186 -10.03 -4.65 -3.09
N LYS A 187 -10.47 -5.86 -2.70
CA LYS A 187 -10.05 -6.58 -1.47
C LYS A 187 -10.25 -5.78 -0.17
N ILE A 188 -11.43 -5.19 0.01
CA ILE A 188 -11.83 -4.53 1.26
C ILE A 188 -13.00 -5.29 1.86
N SER A 189 -12.94 -5.54 3.16
CA SER A 189 -14.06 -6.07 3.95
C SER A 189 -14.25 -5.23 5.21
N VAL A 190 -15.47 -5.21 5.72
CA VAL A 190 -15.86 -4.45 6.91
C VAL A 190 -16.47 -5.43 7.92
N LEU A 191 -15.93 -5.49 9.13
CA LEU A 191 -16.56 -6.20 10.23
C LEU A 191 -17.33 -5.19 11.08
N ASN A 192 -18.64 -5.38 11.20
CA ASN A 192 -19.45 -4.58 12.12
C ASN A 192 -19.18 -5.04 13.55
N GLY A 193 -18.34 -4.30 14.27
CA GLY A 193 -17.89 -4.68 15.61
C GLY A 193 -17.09 -3.59 16.28
N SER A 194 -16.50 -3.93 17.43
CA SER A 194 -15.64 -3.01 18.18
C SER A 194 -14.21 -3.54 18.24
N PRO A 195 -13.18 -2.69 18.01
CA PRO A 195 -11.80 -3.11 18.20
C PRO A 195 -11.45 -3.49 19.66
N LEU A 196 -12.28 -3.12 20.64
CA LEU A 196 -12.09 -3.54 22.05
C LEU A 196 -12.61 -4.97 22.29
N SER A 197 -13.46 -5.48 21.39
CA SER A 197 -14.02 -6.82 21.49
C SER A 197 -13.00 -7.86 21.01
N ARG A 198 -12.44 -8.63 21.95
CA ARG A 198 -11.54 -9.75 21.64
C ARG A 198 -12.18 -10.80 20.72
N ALA A 199 -13.51 -10.95 20.77
CA ALA A 199 -14.23 -11.89 19.91
C ALA A 199 -14.17 -11.46 18.43
N ASP A 200 -14.28 -10.16 18.17
CA ASP A 200 -14.20 -9.60 16.81
C ASP A 200 -12.76 -9.69 16.28
N LEU A 201 -11.77 -9.37 17.11
CA LEU A 201 -10.35 -9.50 16.78
C LEU A 201 -9.91 -10.94 16.51
N ARG A 202 -10.48 -11.92 17.23
CA ARG A 202 -10.26 -13.35 16.94
C ARG A 202 -10.94 -13.77 15.65
N ALA A 203 -12.14 -13.28 15.37
CA ALA A 203 -12.87 -13.63 14.15
C ALA A 203 -12.16 -13.16 12.87
N VAL A 204 -11.42 -12.05 12.92
CA VAL A 204 -10.58 -11.58 11.80
C VAL A 204 -9.21 -12.23 11.75
N ASN A 205 -8.87 -13.12 12.70
CA ASN A 205 -7.54 -13.73 12.82
C ASN A 205 -6.41 -12.69 12.92
N VAL A 206 -6.52 -11.75 13.87
CA VAL A 206 -5.52 -10.69 14.05
C VAL A 206 -4.10 -11.23 14.29
N ASN A 207 -3.95 -12.46 14.79
CA ASN A 207 -2.66 -13.13 14.94
C ASN A 207 -1.95 -13.49 13.63
N LEU A 208 -2.69 -13.52 12.51
CA LEU A 208 -2.19 -13.81 11.16
C LEU A 208 -2.13 -12.54 10.28
N CYS A 209 -2.35 -11.36 10.85
CA CYS A 209 -2.25 -10.11 10.09
C CYS A 209 -0.79 -9.72 9.83
N ASP A 210 -0.55 -9.00 8.75
CA ASP A 210 0.75 -8.38 8.45
C ASP A 210 0.94 -7.07 9.20
N MET A 211 -0.16 -6.39 9.50
CA MET A 211 -0.18 -5.15 10.26
C MET A 211 -1.59 -4.92 10.83
N CYS A 212 -1.66 -4.51 12.10
CA CYS A 212 -2.86 -3.99 12.73
C CYS A 212 -2.72 -2.47 12.93
N CYS A 213 -3.47 -1.68 12.16
CA CYS A 213 -3.51 -0.22 12.29
C CYS A 213 -4.62 0.19 13.24
N ILE A 214 -4.30 0.95 14.29
CA ILE A 214 -5.27 1.49 15.24
C ILE A 214 -5.40 2.99 15.01
N LEU A 215 -6.59 3.43 14.61
CA LEU A 215 -6.91 4.81 14.26
C LEU A 215 -8.07 5.32 15.11
N SER A 216 -8.06 6.61 15.43
CA SER A 216 -9.13 7.27 16.17
C SER A 216 -9.64 8.49 15.40
N ALA A 217 -10.95 8.49 15.09
CA ALA A 217 -11.65 9.63 14.52
C ALA A 217 -12.28 10.52 15.60
N LYS A 218 -12.25 10.10 16.87
CA LYS A 218 -12.95 10.82 17.93
C LYS A 218 -12.24 12.12 18.23
N VAL A 219 -13.01 13.21 18.25
CA VAL A 219 -12.50 14.51 18.69
C VAL A 219 -12.27 14.42 20.20
N PRO A 220 -11.05 14.68 20.69
CA PRO A 220 -10.80 14.66 22.12
C PRO A 220 -11.64 15.71 22.83
N SER A 221 -12.22 15.34 23.97
CA SER A 221 -12.87 16.29 24.86
C SER A 221 -11.85 17.32 25.34
N ASN A 222 -12.19 18.61 25.27
CA ASN A 222 -11.31 19.71 25.71
C ASN A 222 -10.93 19.66 27.19
N ASP A 223 -11.61 18.84 27.99
CA ASP A 223 -11.42 18.79 29.44
C ASP A 223 -10.05 18.20 29.84
N ASP A 224 -9.54 17.22 29.07
CA ASP A 224 -8.23 16.63 29.31
C ASP A 224 -7.60 16.06 28.01
N PRO A 225 -6.57 16.73 27.44
CA PRO A 225 -5.91 16.28 26.21
C PRO A 225 -5.14 14.96 26.40
N THR A 226 -4.79 14.58 27.65
CA THR A 226 -4.11 13.29 27.89
C THR A 226 -5.03 12.10 27.65
N LEU A 227 -6.35 12.28 27.80
CA LEU A 227 -7.35 11.24 27.60
C LEU A 227 -7.77 11.06 26.14
N ALA A 228 -7.20 11.84 25.20
CA ALA A 228 -7.50 11.76 23.77
C ALA A 228 -7.28 10.34 23.21
N ASP A 229 -6.17 9.71 23.59
CA ASP A 229 -5.69 8.46 23.00
C ASP A 229 -6.13 7.20 23.78
N LYS A 230 -7.00 7.36 24.79
CA LYS A 230 -7.35 6.28 25.71
C LYS A 230 -7.88 5.01 25.00
N GLU A 231 -8.71 5.16 23.97
CA GLU A 231 -9.28 4.01 23.26
C GLU A 231 -8.22 3.30 22.41
N ALA A 232 -7.34 4.06 21.76
CA ALA A 232 -6.26 3.52 20.94
C ALA A 232 -5.25 2.74 21.78
N ILE A 233 -4.83 3.30 22.92
CA ILE A 233 -3.92 2.64 23.88
C ILE A 233 -4.56 1.40 24.47
N LEU A 234 -5.82 1.49 24.93
CA LEU A 234 -6.54 0.35 25.48
C LEU A 234 -6.68 -0.79 24.46
N ALA A 235 -6.95 -0.47 23.19
CA ALA A 235 -7.00 -1.46 22.12
C ALA A 235 -5.65 -2.13 21.88
N SER A 236 -4.57 -1.33 21.88
CA SER A 236 -3.21 -1.83 21.70
C SER A 236 -2.82 -2.81 22.82
N LEU A 237 -3.01 -2.40 24.08
CA LEU A 237 -2.79 -3.25 25.25
C LEU A 237 -3.69 -4.49 25.25
N ASN A 238 -4.94 -4.34 24.81
CA ASN A 238 -5.88 -5.45 24.71
C ASN A 238 -5.39 -6.52 23.73
N ILE A 239 -4.93 -6.13 22.53
CA ILE A 239 -4.35 -7.04 21.53
C ILE A 239 -3.09 -7.70 22.10
N LYS A 240 -2.17 -6.93 22.70
CA LYS A 240 -0.94 -7.47 23.30
C LYS A 240 -1.22 -8.52 24.38
N ALA A 241 -2.28 -8.33 25.17
CA ALA A 241 -2.71 -9.25 26.21
C ALA A 241 -3.51 -10.47 25.70
N MET A 242 -3.78 -10.58 24.40
CA MET A 242 -4.43 -11.76 23.83
C MET A 242 -3.44 -12.92 23.72
N THR A 243 -3.95 -14.12 23.95
CA THR A 243 -3.28 -15.38 23.61
C THR A 243 -4.09 -16.11 22.54
N PHE A 244 -3.36 -16.77 21.64
CA PHE A 244 -3.91 -17.55 20.55
C PHE A 244 -3.46 -18.99 20.72
N ASP A 245 -4.42 -19.91 20.70
CA ASP A 245 -4.11 -21.33 20.78
C ASP A 245 -3.63 -21.83 19.41
N ASP A 246 -2.48 -22.51 19.38
CA ASP A 246 -1.86 -23.07 18.18
C ASP A 246 -2.64 -24.26 17.56
N THR A 247 -3.90 -24.46 17.94
CA THR A 247 -4.73 -25.58 17.48
C THR A 247 -5.01 -25.57 15.98
N ILE A 248 -4.75 -24.47 15.26
CA ILE A 248 -4.84 -24.41 13.79
C ILE A 248 -3.60 -25.02 13.09
N GLY A 249 -2.48 -25.22 13.79
CA GLY A 249 -1.28 -25.87 13.25
C GLY A 249 -1.19 -27.39 13.45
N VAL A 250 -2.08 -27.98 14.26
CA VAL A 250 -1.98 -29.37 14.74
C VAL A 250 -3.13 -30.27 14.24
N LEU A 251 -3.73 -29.93 13.09
CA LEU A 251 -4.71 -30.81 12.43
C LEU A 251 -4.13 -31.58 11.22
N SER A 252 -2.84 -31.41 10.90
CA SER A 252 -2.13 -32.24 9.90
C SER A 252 -1.22 -33.32 10.52
N GLN A 253 -1.20 -33.47 11.85
CA GLN A 253 -0.31 -34.44 12.52
C GLN A 253 -1.04 -35.28 13.59
N ARG A 254 -2.16 -35.89 13.22
CA ARG A 254 -2.69 -37.06 13.94
C ARG A 254 -3.16 -38.13 12.95
N GLY A 255 -2.29 -39.11 12.71
CA GLY A 255 -2.63 -40.33 11.99
C GLY A 255 -1.42 -41.15 11.56
N SER A 256 -1.08 -42.14 12.39
CA SER A 256 -0.37 -43.40 12.09
C SER A 256 1.06 -43.37 11.51
N GLU A 257 1.98 -43.93 12.31
CA GLU A 257 3.12 -44.72 11.85
C GLU A 257 2.69 -45.66 10.70
N GLN A 258 3.38 -45.60 9.54
CA GLN A 258 3.82 -46.68 8.62
C GLN A 258 3.88 -46.19 7.15
N ASP A 259 5.01 -46.49 6.50
CA ASP A 259 5.27 -46.60 5.05
C ASP A 259 5.39 -45.38 4.10
N ASN A 260 6.67 -45.07 3.79
CA ASN A 260 7.32 -44.92 2.47
C ASN A 260 6.54 -44.45 1.21
N LEU A 261 7.16 -43.45 0.57
CA LEU A 261 7.23 -43.14 -0.88
C LEU A 261 5.98 -42.54 -1.57
N THR A 262 6.00 -41.23 -1.78
CA THR A 262 5.83 -40.57 -3.10
C THR A 262 6.14 -39.06 -3.01
N PRO A 263 6.98 -38.49 -3.89
CA PRO A 263 7.09 -37.05 -4.08
C PRO A 263 6.16 -36.61 -5.22
N VAL A 264 5.48 -35.48 -5.06
CA VAL A 264 4.91 -34.57 -6.10
C VAL A 264 3.57 -33.99 -5.62
N GLY A 265 3.48 -32.65 -5.57
CA GLY A 265 2.27 -31.98 -6.03
C GLY A 265 1.41 -31.17 -5.05
N SER A 266 1.85 -30.86 -3.84
CA SER A 266 1.13 -29.88 -3.00
C SER A 266 1.77 -28.50 -3.15
N PRO A 267 1.03 -27.43 -3.53
CA PRO A 267 1.59 -26.09 -3.47
C PRO A 267 1.95 -25.82 -2.01
N ILE A 268 3.21 -25.49 -1.77
CA ILE A 268 3.68 -25.02 -0.46
C ILE A 268 3.01 -23.65 -0.25
N VAL A 269 1.76 -23.66 0.22
CA VAL A 269 1.21 -22.51 0.92
C VAL A 269 2.03 -22.44 2.19
N LEU A 270 2.98 -21.52 2.23
CA LEU A 270 3.76 -21.18 3.40
C LEU A 270 2.75 -20.61 4.42
N GLN A 271 2.04 -21.50 5.12
CA GLN A 271 1.11 -21.16 6.18
C GLN A 271 1.96 -20.48 7.25
N ARG A 272 1.96 -19.15 7.23
CA ARG A 272 2.65 -18.32 8.22
C ARG A 272 2.18 -18.80 9.59
N ARG A 273 3.10 -19.21 10.44
CA ARG A 273 2.80 -19.45 11.85
C ARG A 273 2.33 -18.11 12.41
N GLY A 274 1.06 -18.03 12.77
CA GLY A 274 0.52 -16.86 13.43
C GLY A 274 1.23 -16.61 14.74
N SER A 275 1.12 -15.39 15.24
CA SER A 275 1.66 -15.12 16.56
C SER A 275 0.85 -15.87 17.63
N VAL A 276 1.53 -16.70 18.41
CA VAL A 276 0.96 -17.38 19.58
C VAL A 276 0.55 -16.35 20.65
N TYR A 277 1.36 -15.29 20.77
CA TYR A 277 1.18 -14.22 21.72
C TYR A 277 0.79 -12.93 21.03
N GLY A 278 -0.24 -12.25 21.53
CA GLY A 278 -0.65 -10.93 21.05
C GLY A 278 0.47 -9.90 21.07
N ALA A 279 1.42 -10.04 22.00
CA ALA A 279 2.58 -9.17 22.11
C ALA A 279 3.45 -9.09 20.85
N ASN A 280 3.47 -10.14 20.00
CA ASN A 280 4.26 -10.15 18.76
C ASN A 280 3.43 -9.84 17.51
N VAL A 281 2.16 -9.43 17.67
CA VAL A 281 1.34 -8.97 16.55
C VAL A 281 1.89 -7.63 16.05
N PRO A 282 2.24 -7.49 14.77
CA PRO A 282 2.71 -6.23 14.21
C PRO A 282 1.57 -5.21 14.23
N MET A 283 1.77 -4.09 14.91
CA MET A 283 0.75 -3.07 15.05
C MET A 283 1.32 -1.66 15.02
N ILE A 284 0.52 -0.72 14.53
CA ILE A 284 0.82 0.70 14.52
C ILE A 284 -0.36 1.45 15.13
N THR A 285 -0.08 2.28 16.13
CA THR A 285 -1.09 3.06 16.86
C THR A 285 -0.88 4.54 16.57
N GLU A 286 -1.90 5.20 16.05
CA GLU A 286 -1.92 6.66 15.94
C GLU A 286 -2.12 7.30 17.32
N LEU A 287 -1.28 8.28 17.65
CA LEU A 287 -1.35 9.05 18.89
C LEU A 287 -1.44 10.55 18.58
N VAL A 288 -2.32 11.24 19.31
CA VAL A 288 -2.45 12.69 19.27
C VAL A 288 -1.46 13.35 20.24
N ASN A 289 -1.27 12.76 21.42
CA ASN A 289 -0.36 13.29 22.44
C ASN A 289 0.92 12.46 22.53
N ASP A 290 2.07 13.13 22.37
CA ASP A 290 3.39 12.50 22.38
C ASP A 290 3.70 11.81 23.72
N SER A 291 3.31 12.41 24.85
CA SER A 291 3.57 11.86 26.19
C SER A 291 2.84 10.53 26.45
N ASN A 292 1.82 10.20 25.66
CA ASN A 292 1.08 8.96 25.81
C ASN A 292 1.80 7.73 25.23
N VAL A 293 2.88 7.93 24.47
CA VAL A 293 3.66 6.85 23.85
C VAL A 293 4.17 5.83 24.86
N GLN A 294 4.54 6.28 26.06
CA GLN A 294 5.04 5.46 27.17
C GLN A 294 4.04 4.38 27.64
N PHE A 295 2.73 4.56 27.36
CA PHE A 295 1.71 3.59 27.79
C PHE A 295 1.57 2.40 26.85
N LEU A 296 2.25 2.40 25.70
CA LEU A 296 2.16 1.32 24.72
C LEU A 296 2.99 0.10 25.13
N ASP A 297 4.16 0.30 25.72
CA ASP A 297 5.08 -0.76 26.15
C ASP A 297 5.34 -0.66 27.65
N GLN A 298 5.02 -1.73 28.40
CA GLN A 298 5.20 -1.78 29.85
C GLN A 298 6.60 -2.24 30.26
N ASP A 299 7.35 -2.82 29.32
CA ASP A 299 8.75 -3.24 29.45
C ASP A 299 9.73 -2.13 29.05
N ASP A 300 9.22 -0.91 28.83
CA ASP A 300 10.03 0.26 28.53
C ASP A 300 10.52 0.89 29.83
N ASP A 301 11.85 0.97 30.00
CA ASP A 301 12.51 1.54 31.18
C ASP A 301 12.82 3.05 30.98
N ASP A 302 12.30 3.64 29.89
CA ASP A 302 12.53 5.05 29.55
C ASP A 302 11.94 6.02 30.58
N ASP A 303 12.68 7.09 30.89
CA ASP A 303 12.20 8.16 31.76
C ASP A 303 11.00 8.89 31.11
N PRO A 304 10.01 9.37 31.89
CA PRO A 304 8.83 10.05 31.35
C PRO A 304 9.15 11.36 30.60
N ASP A 305 10.35 11.92 30.81
CA ASP A 305 10.84 13.13 30.14
C ASP A 305 11.63 12.83 28.84
N THR A 306 11.68 11.57 28.40
CA THR A 306 12.36 11.14 27.18
C THR A 306 11.68 11.71 25.94
N GLU A 307 12.45 12.26 25.01
CA GLU A 307 11.93 12.79 23.75
C GLU A 307 11.32 11.66 22.90
N LEU A 308 10.20 11.95 22.22
CA LEU A 308 9.43 10.95 21.46
C LEU A 308 10.29 10.05 20.55
N TYR A 309 11.28 10.61 19.84
CA TYR A 309 12.08 9.83 18.89
C TYR A 309 13.09 8.88 19.54
N LEU A 310 13.39 9.06 20.83
CA LEU A 310 14.23 8.15 21.61
C LEU A 310 13.41 7.04 22.28
N THR A 311 12.08 7.22 22.38
CA THR A 311 11.21 6.21 22.99
C THR A 311 11.19 4.91 22.20
N GLN A 312 11.14 3.79 22.90
CA GLN A 312 11.13 2.48 22.28
C GLN A 312 9.98 2.26 21.28
N PRO A 313 8.70 2.61 21.58
CA PRO A 313 7.59 2.36 20.67
C PRO A 313 7.72 3.13 19.35
N PHE A 314 8.30 4.33 19.40
CA PHE A 314 8.58 5.12 18.20
C PHE A 314 9.72 4.51 17.38
N ALA A 315 10.85 4.17 18.01
CA ALA A 315 12.00 3.58 17.34
C ALA A 315 11.69 2.20 16.70
N CYS A 316 10.74 1.46 17.28
CA CYS A 316 10.27 0.19 16.75
C CYS A 316 9.22 0.34 15.62
N GLY A 317 8.64 1.54 15.45
CA GLY A 317 7.59 1.83 14.49
C GLY A 317 6.20 1.34 14.91
N THR A 318 5.95 1.14 16.21
CA THR A 318 4.64 0.71 16.74
C THR A 318 3.73 1.88 17.11
N ALA A 319 4.30 3.08 17.27
CA ALA A 319 3.60 4.32 17.52
C ALA A 319 3.83 5.34 16.40
N PHE A 320 2.79 6.07 16.02
CA PHE A 320 2.90 7.19 15.10
C PHE A 320 2.18 8.41 15.69
N ALA A 321 2.95 9.44 16.03
CA ALA A 321 2.41 10.68 16.57
C ALA A 321 2.15 11.71 15.47
N VAL A 322 1.02 12.42 15.55
CA VAL A 322 0.64 13.45 14.57
C VAL A 322 1.61 14.65 14.59
N SER A 323 2.23 14.94 15.74
CA SER A 323 3.24 16.00 15.93
C SER A 323 4.44 15.91 14.97
N VAL A 324 4.78 14.71 14.48
CA VAL A 324 5.86 14.52 13.50
C VAL A 324 5.56 15.25 12.19
N LEU A 325 4.28 15.41 11.83
CA LEU A 325 3.87 16.14 10.63
C LEU A 325 4.08 17.65 10.76
N ASP A 326 4.14 18.21 11.97
CA ASP A 326 4.47 19.63 12.17
C ASP A 326 5.95 19.90 11.82
N SER A 327 6.83 18.93 12.03
CA SER A 327 8.23 19.01 11.59
C SER A 327 8.36 18.98 10.06
N LEU A 328 7.42 18.32 9.36
CA LEU A 328 7.38 18.30 7.91
C LEU A 328 7.05 19.69 7.33
N MET A 329 6.25 20.51 8.03
CA MET A 329 5.98 21.89 7.62
C MET A 329 7.26 22.73 7.58
N SER A 330 8.09 22.60 8.61
CA SER A 330 9.40 23.28 8.67
C SER A 330 10.34 22.78 7.56
N THR A 331 10.38 21.47 7.32
CA THR A 331 11.21 20.88 6.25
C THR A 331 10.78 21.39 4.86
N THR A 332 9.47 21.48 4.62
CA THR A 332 8.89 21.95 3.36
C THR A 332 9.19 23.43 3.13
N TYR A 333 9.22 24.24 4.19
CA TYR A 333 9.59 25.65 4.10
C TYR A 333 11.02 25.85 3.58
N PHE A 334 11.97 25.04 4.04
CA PHE A 334 13.36 25.12 3.58
C PHE A 334 13.60 24.43 2.23
N ASN A 335 12.88 23.36 1.92
CA ASN A 335 13.02 22.63 0.68
C ASN A 335 11.66 22.15 0.15
N GLN A 336 11.14 22.85 -0.86
CA GLN A 336 9.88 22.50 -1.50
C GLN A 336 9.90 21.09 -2.14
N ASN A 337 11.06 20.62 -2.59
CA ASN A 337 11.18 19.31 -3.23
C ASN A 337 11.05 18.16 -2.22
N ALA A 338 11.29 18.41 -0.92
CA ALA A 338 11.20 17.38 0.12
C ALA A 338 9.76 16.85 0.23
N LEU A 339 8.77 17.74 0.23
CA LEU A 339 7.35 17.33 0.28
C LEU A 339 6.96 16.53 -0.97
N THR A 340 7.38 16.96 -2.16
CA THR A 340 7.10 16.23 -3.41
C THR A 340 7.70 14.82 -3.38
N LEU A 341 8.93 14.67 -2.86
CA LEU A 341 9.59 13.37 -2.72
C LEU A 341 8.85 12.46 -1.73
N ILE A 342 8.57 12.96 -0.53
CA ILE A 342 7.86 12.21 0.53
C ILE A 342 6.48 11.79 0.04
N ARG A 343 5.74 12.71 -0.60
CA ARG A 343 4.43 12.42 -1.17
C ARG A 343 4.52 11.33 -2.23
N SER A 344 5.48 11.41 -3.14
CA SER A 344 5.67 10.42 -4.21
C SER A 344 5.99 9.03 -3.66
N LEU A 345 6.82 8.97 -2.61
CA LEU A 345 7.21 7.73 -1.94
C LEU A 345 6.04 7.09 -1.18
N ILE A 346 5.28 7.87 -0.41
CA ILE A 346 4.21 7.36 0.47
C ILE A 346 2.92 7.08 -0.29
N THR A 347 2.49 8.00 -1.16
CA THR A 347 1.18 7.89 -1.84
C THR A 347 1.17 6.89 -2.99
N GLY A 348 2.31 6.29 -3.31
CA GLY A 348 2.45 5.38 -4.44
C GLY A 348 2.29 6.08 -5.79
N GLY A 349 2.71 7.35 -5.88
CA GLY A 349 2.68 8.14 -7.10
C GLY A 349 1.34 8.83 -7.38
N ALA A 350 0.79 9.58 -6.41
CA ALA A 350 -0.31 10.51 -6.72
C ALA A 350 0.19 11.58 -7.71
N THR A 351 -0.20 11.46 -8.98
CA THR A 351 0.13 12.45 -10.01
C THR A 351 -0.77 13.68 -9.87
N PRO A 352 -0.31 14.87 -10.29
CA PRO A 352 -1.17 16.06 -10.35
C PRO A 352 -2.45 15.86 -11.17
N GLU A 353 -2.37 15.01 -12.21
CA GLU A 353 -3.53 14.62 -13.01
C GLU A 353 -4.60 13.89 -12.18
N LEU A 354 -4.19 12.90 -11.38
CA LEU A 354 -5.11 12.20 -10.49
C LEU A 354 -5.72 13.17 -9.47
N GLU A 355 -4.94 14.10 -8.92
CA GLU A 355 -5.43 15.11 -7.99
C GLU A 355 -6.52 16.00 -8.60
N LEU A 356 -6.36 16.40 -9.87
CA LEU A 356 -7.37 17.19 -10.59
C LEU A 356 -8.66 16.40 -10.76
N ILE A 357 -8.59 15.13 -11.17
CA ILE A 357 -9.76 14.25 -11.31
C ILE A 357 -10.50 14.11 -9.97
N LEU A 358 -9.75 13.98 -8.88
CA LEU A 358 -10.33 13.89 -7.54
C LEU A 358 -10.95 15.21 -7.08
N ALA A 359 -10.32 16.35 -7.42
CA ALA A 359 -10.84 17.68 -7.13
C ALA A 359 -12.14 17.98 -7.89
N GLU A 360 -12.31 17.43 -9.09
CA GLU A 360 -13.58 17.46 -9.83
C GLU A 360 -14.68 16.59 -9.19
N GLY A 361 -14.37 15.83 -8.14
CA GLY A 361 -15.32 14.94 -7.45
C GLY A 361 -15.65 13.66 -8.22
N ALA A 362 -14.88 13.36 -9.28
CA ALA A 362 -15.08 12.20 -10.13
C ALA A 362 -14.74 10.86 -9.44
N GLY A 363 -13.94 10.90 -8.37
CA GLY A 363 -13.40 9.71 -7.73
C GLY A 363 -12.39 8.96 -8.61
N LEU A 364 -12.10 7.70 -8.25
CA LEU A 364 -11.28 6.80 -9.07
C LEU A 364 -12.13 6.25 -10.22
N ARG A 365 -11.84 6.71 -11.45
CA ARG A 365 -12.48 6.19 -12.68
C ARG A 365 -11.69 5.01 -13.23
N GLY A 366 -12.38 3.98 -13.70
CA GLY A 366 -11.76 2.86 -14.39
C GLY A 366 -11.19 3.29 -15.74
N GLY A 367 -10.00 2.80 -16.05
CA GLY A 367 -9.29 3.03 -17.30
C GLY A 367 -9.11 1.74 -18.09
N TYR A 368 -9.11 1.84 -19.42
CA TYR A 368 -8.62 0.76 -20.27
C TYR A 368 -7.10 0.67 -20.15
N SER A 369 -6.58 -0.55 -20.08
CA SER A 369 -5.14 -0.79 -20.01
C SER A 369 -4.48 -0.53 -21.37
N THR A 370 -3.97 0.68 -21.58
CA THR A 370 -3.13 1.03 -22.72
C THR A 370 -1.66 0.70 -22.42
N PRO A 371 -0.79 0.54 -23.45
CA PRO A 371 0.64 0.37 -23.23
C PRO A 371 1.27 1.50 -22.40
N GLU A 372 0.81 2.74 -22.59
CA GLU A 372 1.23 3.90 -21.81
C GLU A 372 0.82 3.79 -20.33
N SER A 373 -0.44 3.42 -20.06
CA SER A 373 -0.94 3.20 -18.69
C SER A 373 -0.18 2.09 -17.98
N LEU A 374 0.18 1.00 -18.69
CA LEU A 374 0.97 -0.09 -18.13
C LEU A 374 2.42 0.31 -17.84
N SER A 375 2.99 1.25 -18.61
CA SER A 375 4.34 1.77 -18.36
C SER A 375 4.45 2.56 -17.06
N ASN A 376 3.36 3.23 -16.63
CA ASN A 376 3.30 3.97 -15.37
C ASN A 376 3.42 3.07 -14.11
N ARG A 377 3.34 1.74 -14.29
CA ARG A 377 3.47 0.74 -13.22
C ARG A 377 4.93 0.46 -12.87
N ASP A 378 5.87 0.80 -13.76
CA ASP A 378 7.30 0.52 -13.61
C ASP A 378 7.97 1.48 -12.61
N ARG A 379 7.48 1.46 -11.38
CA ARG A 379 7.91 2.31 -10.27
C ARG A 379 8.45 1.45 -9.16
N CYS A 380 9.43 2.00 -8.45
CA CYS A 380 9.97 1.33 -7.27
C CYS A 380 8.88 1.09 -6.22
N ARG A 381 8.98 -0.04 -5.53
CA ARG A 381 8.16 -0.40 -4.38
C ARG A 381 9.04 -0.53 -3.15
N VAL A 382 8.54 -0.08 -2.01
CA VAL A 382 9.21 -0.28 -0.73
C VAL A 382 9.00 -1.73 -0.32
N GLY A 383 10.09 -2.43 -0.01
CA GLY A 383 10.10 -3.80 0.45
C GLY A 383 10.99 -3.97 1.66
N GLN A 384 10.80 -5.09 2.34
CA GLN A 384 11.63 -5.53 3.44
C GLN A 384 12.11 -6.95 3.14
N ILE A 385 13.43 -7.14 3.14
CA ILE A 385 14.05 -8.44 2.83
C ILE A 385 14.77 -8.94 4.08
N SER A 386 14.51 -10.18 4.47
CA SER A 386 15.23 -10.85 5.56
C SER A 386 16.62 -11.28 5.09
N LEU A 387 17.64 -11.14 5.94
CA LEU A 387 18.97 -11.73 5.68
C LEU A 387 19.06 -13.20 6.09
N TYR A 388 18.00 -13.76 6.70
CA TYR A 388 17.97 -15.17 7.07
C TYR A 388 17.75 -16.09 5.87
N ASP A 389 17.01 -15.61 4.87
CA ASP A 389 16.62 -16.40 3.70
C ASP A 389 16.67 -15.54 2.43
N GLY A 390 17.03 -16.16 1.31
CA GLY A 390 17.07 -15.54 0.01
C GLY A 390 18.47 -15.14 -0.47
N PRO A 391 18.53 -14.41 -1.60
CA PRO A 391 19.80 -14.15 -2.31
C PRO A 391 20.79 -13.28 -1.54
N LEU A 392 20.31 -12.54 -0.55
CA LEU A 392 21.12 -11.65 0.28
C LEU A 392 21.61 -12.34 1.57
N ALA A 393 21.23 -13.59 1.81
CA ALA A 393 21.62 -14.35 3.01
C ALA A 393 23.14 -14.55 3.12
N GLN A 394 23.85 -14.57 1.98
CA GLN A 394 25.31 -14.64 1.94
C GLN A 394 26.01 -13.48 2.69
N PHE A 395 25.32 -12.35 2.88
CA PHE A 395 25.85 -11.20 3.63
C PHE A 395 25.45 -11.21 5.11
N GLY A 396 24.57 -12.13 5.53
CA GLY A 396 24.12 -12.24 6.91
C GLY A 396 25.20 -12.79 7.85
N GLU A 397 26.11 -13.63 7.36
CA GLU A 397 27.23 -14.19 8.14
C GLU A 397 28.38 -13.18 8.29
N ALA A 398 28.18 -12.14 9.09
CA ALA A 398 29.16 -11.08 9.38
C ALA A 398 29.63 -10.27 8.16
N GLY A 399 28.75 -10.10 7.16
CA GLY A 399 28.98 -9.19 6.05
C GLY A 399 28.90 -7.72 6.47
N LYS A 400 29.52 -6.85 5.67
CA LYS A 400 29.42 -5.41 5.83
C LYS A 400 28.23 -4.84 5.05
N TYR A 401 27.61 -3.79 5.56
CA TYR A 401 26.51 -3.12 4.88
C TYR A 401 26.91 -2.57 3.51
N GLY A 402 28.13 -2.03 3.36
CA GLY A 402 28.61 -1.52 2.07
C GLY A 402 28.67 -2.58 0.98
N ASP A 403 29.10 -3.80 1.32
CA ASP A 403 29.18 -4.91 0.37
C ASP A 403 27.78 -5.38 -0.07
N LEU A 404 26.86 -5.48 0.90
CA LEU A 404 25.45 -5.76 0.65
C LEU A 404 24.83 -4.70 -0.28
N PHE A 405 25.06 -3.41 0.02
CA PHE A 405 24.52 -2.30 -0.74
C PHE A 405 24.97 -2.34 -2.21
N VAL A 406 26.27 -2.53 -2.45
CA VAL A 406 26.84 -2.59 -3.81
C VAL A 406 26.33 -3.83 -4.56
N ALA A 407 26.25 -4.98 -3.89
CA ALA A 407 25.80 -6.21 -4.51
C ALA A 407 24.30 -6.18 -4.87
N ALA A 408 23.46 -5.66 -3.97
CA ALA A 408 22.02 -5.50 -4.18
C ALA A 408 21.73 -4.57 -5.36
N LEU A 409 22.45 -3.44 -5.43
CA LEU A 409 22.28 -2.47 -6.50
C LEU A 409 22.76 -3.01 -7.86
N LYS A 410 23.92 -3.69 -7.92
CA LYS A 410 24.47 -4.22 -9.17
C LYS A 410 23.69 -5.42 -9.71
N SER A 411 23.27 -6.33 -8.84
CA SER A 411 22.71 -7.62 -9.26
C SER A 411 21.19 -7.56 -9.46
N TYR A 412 20.50 -6.74 -8.65
CA TYR A 412 19.04 -6.72 -8.59
C TYR A 412 18.44 -5.33 -8.84
N GLY A 413 19.26 -4.28 -8.98
CA GLY A 413 18.76 -2.92 -9.11
C GLY A 413 18.00 -2.42 -7.88
N MET A 414 18.24 -3.02 -6.71
CA MET A 414 17.57 -2.69 -5.46
C MET A 414 18.39 -1.68 -4.66
N LEU A 415 17.75 -0.62 -4.15
CA LEU A 415 18.39 0.37 -3.29
C LEU A 415 18.10 0.07 -1.83
N CYS A 416 19.13 -0.31 -1.06
CA CYS A 416 19.00 -0.46 0.39
C CYS A 416 19.00 0.93 1.07
N ILE A 417 18.04 1.20 1.95
CA ILE A 417 17.87 2.51 2.62
C ILE A 417 18.05 2.44 4.14
N GLY A 418 18.00 1.24 4.72
CA GLY A 418 18.17 1.05 6.16
C GLY A 418 18.04 -0.40 6.59
N LEU A 419 18.17 -0.63 7.89
CA LEU A 419 18.06 -1.93 8.55
C LEU A 419 16.97 -1.90 9.61
N TYR A 420 16.42 -3.08 9.89
CA TYR A 420 15.43 -3.35 10.92
C TYR A 420 15.93 -4.50 11.78
N ARG A 421 16.59 -4.14 12.88
CA ARG A 421 17.39 -5.03 13.72
C ARG A 421 16.67 -5.36 15.01
N PHE A 422 16.79 -6.59 15.50
CA PHE A 422 16.26 -6.96 16.82
C PHE A 422 16.94 -6.18 17.94
N ARG A 423 16.14 -5.72 18.91
CA ARG A 423 16.66 -5.06 20.12
C ARG A 423 17.58 -6.00 20.89
N ASP A 424 17.07 -7.20 21.18
CA ASP A 424 17.79 -8.21 21.96
C ASP A 424 18.42 -9.21 21.00
N THR A 425 19.76 -9.19 20.90
CA THR A 425 20.54 -10.11 20.06
C THR A 425 20.95 -11.39 20.81
N SER A 426 20.75 -11.43 22.13
CA SER A 426 21.00 -12.61 22.95
C SER A 426 19.88 -13.62 22.78
N SER A 427 20.24 -14.87 22.49
CA SER A 427 19.32 -16.02 22.42
C SER A 427 18.87 -16.51 23.81
N SER A 428 18.41 -15.59 24.66
CA SER A 428 17.75 -15.91 25.94
C SER A 428 16.27 -16.22 25.70
N CYS A 429 15.67 -17.06 26.55
CA CYS A 429 14.25 -17.42 26.48
C CYS A 429 13.29 -16.22 26.64
N ASP A 430 13.78 -15.11 27.19
CA ASP A 430 13.02 -13.86 27.39
C ASP A 430 13.34 -12.78 26.34
N ALA A 431 14.05 -13.14 25.25
CA ALA A 431 14.43 -12.17 24.22
C ALA A 431 13.22 -11.56 23.52
N SER A 432 13.12 -10.23 23.53
CA SER A 432 12.04 -9.50 22.89
C SER A 432 12.12 -9.65 21.37
N SER A 433 10.98 -9.93 20.72
CA SER A 433 10.89 -9.96 19.26
C SER A 433 10.80 -8.56 18.63
N LYS A 434 10.95 -7.50 19.43
CA LYS A 434 10.91 -6.11 18.94
C LYS A 434 12.16 -5.79 18.13
N ARG A 435 11.94 -5.01 17.07
CA ARG A 435 12.99 -4.56 16.16
C ARG A 435 12.94 -3.05 16.06
N TYR A 436 14.10 -2.42 15.97
CA TYR A 436 14.25 -0.98 15.78
C TYR A 436 14.85 -0.65 14.41
N VAL A 437 14.61 0.57 13.95
CA VAL A 437 15.04 1.06 12.63
C VAL A 437 16.41 1.73 12.72
N ILE A 438 17.31 1.36 11.81
CA ILE A 438 18.59 2.04 11.57
C ILE A 438 18.55 2.60 10.15
N THR A 439 18.57 3.92 10.02
CA THR A 439 18.58 4.58 8.71
C THR A 439 20.03 4.82 8.26
N ASN A 440 20.30 4.55 6.97
CA ASN A 440 21.61 4.79 6.34
C ASN A 440 22.85 4.40 7.20
N PRO A 441 23.01 3.12 7.57
CA PRO A 441 24.19 2.68 8.31
C PRO A 441 25.49 2.88 7.50
N PRO A 442 26.64 3.06 8.17
CA PRO A 442 27.92 3.24 7.48
C PRO A 442 28.36 1.98 6.72
N ASP A 443 29.34 2.13 5.83
CA ASP A 443 29.83 1.07 4.94
C ASP A 443 30.46 -0.10 5.71
N ASP A 444 31.12 0.19 6.83
CA ASP A 444 31.78 -0.77 7.72
C ASP A 444 30.83 -1.43 8.75
N PHE A 445 29.55 -1.11 8.73
CA PHE A 445 28.57 -1.62 9.68
C PHE A 445 28.37 -3.14 9.53
N SER A 446 28.58 -3.88 10.62
CA SER A 446 28.41 -5.34 10.66
C SER A 446 26.94 -5.73 10.66
N LEU A 447 26.57 -6.63 9.75
CA LEU A 447 25.23 -7.20 9.63
C LEU A 447 25.06 -8.46 10.50
N LEU A 448 23.81 -8.72 10.90
CA LEU A 448 23.42 -9.95 11.58
C LEU A 448 22.50 -10.76 10.65
N PRO A 449 22.51 -12.11 10.72
CA PRO A 449 21.62 -12.95 9.90
C PRO A 449 20.14 -12.69 10.18
N THR A 450 19.81 -12.19 11.36
CA THR A 450 18.44 -11.90 11.78
C THR A 450 17.95 -10.53 11.32
N ASP A 451 18.82 -9.68 10.78
CA ASP A 451 18.45 -8.34 10.31
C ASP A 451 17.50 -8.42 9.10
N GLN A 452 16.63 -7.42 9.02
CA GLN A 452 15.80 -7.18 7.85
C GLN A 452 16.23 -5.86 7.20
N VAL A 453 16.33 -5.82 5.88
CA VAL A 453 16.83 -4.66 5.13
C VAL A 453 15.65 -3.97 4.46
N PHE A 454 15.54 -2.65 4.66
CA PHE A 454 14.60 -1.83 3.89
C PHE A 454 15.19 -1.57 2.51
N VAL A 455 14.45 -1.94 1.47
CA VAL A 455 14.88 -1.84 0.08
C VAL A 455 13.83 -1.16 -0.79
N LEU A 456 14.27 -0.38 -1.78
CA LEU A 456 13.46 0.00 -2.92
C LEU A 456 13.69 -1.03 -4.02
N MET A 457 12.69 -1.85 -4.27
CA MET A 457 12.73 -2.88 -5.31
C MET A 457 12.12 -2.31 -6.59
N GLN A 458 12.70 -2.65 -7.73
CA GLN A 458 12.06 -2.36 -9.02
C GLN A 458 10.78 -3.19 -9.18
N PHE A 459 9.88 -2.69 -10.02
CA PHE A 459 8.72 -3.46 -10.41
C PHE A 459 9.19 -4.57 -11.36
N ASP A 460 8.93 -5.82 -10.99
CA ASP A 460 9.11 -6.94 -11.91
C ASP A 460 7.80 -7.09 -12.69
N PRO A 461 7.77 -6.93 -14.02
CA PRO A 461 6.56 -7.15 -14.82
C PRO A 461 6.03 -8.58 -14.72
N GLY A 462 6.82 -9.51 -14.17
CA GLY A 462 6.56 -10.94 -14.20
C GLY A 462 6.69 -11.49 -15.62
N LEU A 463 6.98 -12.77 -15.73
CA LEU A 463 6.78 -13.47 -17.00
C LEU A 463 5.26 -13.62 -17.20
N GLU A 464 4.74 -12.93 -18.22
CA GLU A 464 3.38 -13.14 -18.72
C GLU A 464 3.18 -14.65 -18.91
N TYR A 465 2.26 -15.27 -18.15
CA TYR A 465 1.90 -16.67 -18.34
C TYR A 465 1.24 -16.78 -19.71
N LYS A 466 2.05 -17.04 -20.73
CA LYS A 466 1.57 -17.47 -22.03
C LYS A 466 1.10 -18.90 -21.81
N PRO A 467 -0.22 -19.19 -21.79
CA PRO A 467 -0.66 -20.57 -21.78
C PRO A 467 0.03 -21.24 -22.97
N ALA A 468 0.75 -22.33 -22.71
CA ALA A 468 1.49 -23.04 -23.73
C ALA A 468 0.52 -23.30 -24.88
N THR A 469 0.74 -22.61 -26.00
CA THR A 469 0.02 -22.89 -27.23
C THR A 469 0.28 -24.35 -27.52
N VAL A 470 -0.77 -25.16 -27.40
CA VAL A 470 -0.77 -26.55 -27.81
C VAL A 470 -0.26 -26.55 -29.25
N ARG A 471 1.02 -26.94 -29.43
CA ARG A 471 1.59 -27.17 -30.74
C ARG A 471 0.78 -28.32 -31.35
N GLY A 472 -0.24 -27.98 -32.12
CA GLY A 472 -0.83 -28.89 -33.09
C GLY A 472 0.28 -29.44 -33.96
N PRO A 473 0.25 -30.74 -34.30
CA PRO A 473 1.35 -31.40 -34.98
C PRO A 473 1.57 -30.71 -36.32
N SER A 474 2.78 -30.17 -36.50
CA SER A 474 3.23 -29.55 -37.73
C SER A 474 3.20 -30.59 -38.84
N GLY A 475 2.26 -30.44 -39.77
CA GLY A 475 2.22 -31.20 -41.02
C GLY A 475 3.48 -30.93 -41.83
N GLY A 476 4.48 -31.79 -41.67
CA GLY A 476 5.69 -31.81 -42.48
C GLY A 476 5.42 -32.50 -43.80
N GLY A 477 4.97 -31.74 -44.79
CA GLY A 477 4.99 -32.19 -46.19
C GLY A 477 6.43 -32.29 -46.69
N ARG A 478 6.91 -33.52 -46.92
CA ARG A 478 8.09 -33.79 -47.76
C ARG A 478 7.75 -34.87 -48.79
N ASN A 479 7.57 -34.40 -50.02
CA ASN A 479 7.67 -35.23 -51.22
C ASN A 479 9.11 -35.73 -51.36
N GLN A 480 9.29 -37.05 -51.47
CA GLN A 480 10.31 -37.62 -52.34
C GLN A 480 9.83 -38.97 -52.89
N ASN A 481 9.79 -39.01 -54.21
CA ASN A 481 9.48 -40.14 -55.08
C ASN A 481 10.66 -41.13 -55.06
N SER A 482 10.43 -42.41 -54.79
CA SER A 482 11.15 -43.49 -55.49
C SER A 482 10.53 -44.87 -55.20
N GLN A 483 10.51 -45.64 -56.28
CA GLN A 483 9.92 -46.95 -56.50
C GLN A 483 10.39 -48.09 -55.58
N ALA A 484 9.49 -49.07 -55.48
CA ALA A 484 9.71 -50.52 -55.57
C ALA A 484 9.85 -51.37 -54.29
N ALA A 485 9.07 -52.46 -54.34
CA ALA A 485 9.12 -53.71 -53.58
C ALA A 485 8.85 -53.60 -52.06
N GLY A 486 7.96 -54.34 -51.44
CA GLY A 486 7.30 -55.60 -51.75
C GLY A 486 7.15 -56.37 -50.43
N VAL A 487 6.06 -57.12 -50.26
CA VAL A 487 5.82 -58.11 -49.18
C VAL A 487 5.58 -57.48 -47.79
N GLY A 488 4.56 -57.80 -46.98
CA GLY A 488 3.60 -58.90 -46.93
C GLY A 488 3.32 -59.19 -45.45
N GLY A 489 2.06 -59.47 -45.09
CA GLY A 489 1.62 -59.93 -43.75
C GLY A 489 1.10 -58.78 -42.87
N GLY A 490 -0.17 -58.71 -42.45
CA GLY A 490 -1.12 -59.77 -42.18
C GLY A 490 -1.04 -60.14 -40.70
N GLY A 491 -1.96 -59.63 -39.87
CA GLY A 491 -1.98 -59.89 -38.44
C GLY A 491 -3.04 -59.08 -37.70
N SER A 492 -4.28 -59.54 -37.82
CA SER A 492 -5.49 -59.09 -37.15
C SER A 492 -5.60 -59.57 -35.69
N ASN A 493 -6.55 -58.94 -34.98
CA ASN A 493 -7.16 -59.28 -33.67
C ASN A 493 -6.43 -58.66 -32.46
N LYS A 494 -6.97 -57.66 -31.73
CA LYS A 494 -8.30 -57.43 -31.15
C LYS A 494 -8.66 -58.43 -30.05
N ASP A 495 -9.01 -57.84 -28.90
CA ASP A 495 -9.73 -58.37 -27.72
C ASP A 495 -8.85 -59.26 -26.78
N ASP A 496 -8.87 -59.20 -25.45
CA ASP A 496 -9.83 -58.69 -24.45
C ASP A 496 -9.19 -58.60 -23.04
N ASN A 497 -9.88 -57.87 -22.14
CA ASN A 497 -9.93 -57.98 -20.67
C ASN A 497 -8.68 -57.75 -19.80
N SER A 498 -8.71 -56.67 -19.00
CA SER A 498 -9.07 -56.69 -17.56
C SER A 498 -9.16 -55.27 -17.00
#